data_AF-A0A9D6KJ71-F1
#
_entry.id   AF-A0A9D6KJ71-F1
#
_cell.length_a   1.000
_cell.length_b   1.000
_cell.length_c   1.000
_cell.angle_alpha   90.00
_cell.angle_beta   90.00
_cell.angle_gamma   90.00
#
_symmetry.space_group_name_H-M   'P 1'
#
loop_
_entity.id
_entity.type
_entity.pdbx_description
1 polymer ?
#
loop_
_entity_poly.entity_id
_entity_poly.type
_entity_poly.pdbx_seq_one_letter_code
_entity_poly.pdbx_strand_id
1 'polypeptide(L)' 'MTSVDKHNGDGFCRVAIQPSPRPVFIKEGDEEHLYIRSGNSTRRLTSKETVDYCKTRWRPA' A
#
# COMPACT_ATOMS: atom_id res chain seq x y z
N MET A 1 10.05 8.53 -1.64
CA MET A 1 11.31 9.07 -1.08
C MET A 1 11.60 8.35 0.21
N THR A 2 12.79 7.77 0.34
CA THR A 2 13.26 7.17 1.59
C THR A 2 14.36 8.06 2.12
N SER A 3 14.25 8.53 3.37
CA SER A 3 15.29 9.30 4.05
C SER A 3 15.55 8.74 5.43
N VAL A 4 16.76 9.00 5.96
CA VAL A 4 17.07 8.74 7.36
C VAL A 4 17.06 10.09 8.07
N ASP A 5 16.10 10.27 8.96
CA ASP A 5 15.89 11.48 9.75
C ASP A 5 16.40 11.22 11.19
N LYS A 6 16.90 12.24 11.90
CA LYS A 6 17.36 12.11 13.30
C LYS A 6 16.42 12.86 14.25
N HIS A 7 16.08 12.26 15.38
CA HIS A 7 15.33 12.91 16.45
C HIS A 7 15.86 12.46 17.82
N ASN A 8 16.20 13.42 18.70
CA ASN A 8 16.75 13.18 20.06
C ASN A 8 17.96 12.23 20.16
N GLY A 9 18.79 12.16 19.10
CA GLY A 9 19.96 11.28 19.06
C GLY A 9 19.71 9.93 18.39
N ASP A 10 18.45 9.53 18.23
CA ASP A 10 18.03 8.31 17.54
C ASP A 10 17.78 8.57 16.04
N GLY A 11 18.08 7.57 15.21
CA GLY A 11 17.84 7.59 13.77
C GLY A 11 16.52 6.90 13.41
N PHE A 12 15.75 7.50 12.52
CA PHE A 12 14.48 6.96 12.02
C PHE A 12 14.48 6.93 10.50
N CYS A 13 13.95 5.86 9.92
CA CYS A 13 13.77 5.77 8.47
C CYS A 13 12.39 6.32 8.10
N ARG A 14 12.35 7.44 7.36
CA ARG A 14 11.12 7.98 6.79
C ARG A 14 10.91 7.42 5.40
N VAL A 15 9.76 6.78 5.21
CA VAL A 15 9.31 6.31 3.90
C VAL A 15 8.06 7.10 3.49
N ALA A 16 8.21 7.95 2.48
CA ALA A 16 7.10 8.70 1.89
C ALA A 16 6.76 8.12 0.51
N ILE A 17 5.50 7.69 0.34
CA ILE A 17 5.03 6.95 -0.83
C ILE A 17 3.88 7.74 -1.49
N GLN A 18 3.94 7.91 -2.81
CA GLN A 18 2.83 8.46 -3.60
C GLN A 18 1.85 7.36 -4.00
N PRO A 19 0.56 7.67 -4.24
CA PRO A 19 -0.38 6.67 -4.71
C PRO A 19 0.09 6.03 -6.02
N SER A 20 0.06 4.70 -6.10
CA SER A 20 0.47 3.97 -7.30
C SER A 20 -0.49 4.24 -8.47
N PRO A 21 -0.01 4.34 -9.72
CA PRO A 21 -0.86 4.50 -10.91
C PRO A 21 -1.60 3.22 -11.32
N ARG A 22 -1.28 2.08 -10.68
CA ARG A 22 -1.89 0.77 -10.91
C ARG A 22 -1.92 -0.06 -9.62
N PRO A 23 -2.71 -1.16 -9.56
CA PRO A 23 -2.66 -2.07 -8.42
C PRO A 23 -1.24 -2.62 -8.20
N VAL A 24 -0.86 -2.79 -6.92
CA VAL A 24 0.41 -3.40 -6.50
C VAL A 24 0.07 -4.52 -5.53
N PHE A 25 0.39 -5.75 -5.92
CA PHE A 25 0.13 -6.94 -5.13
C PHE A 25 1.37 -7.35 -4.33
N ILE A 26 1.14 -7.86 -3.13
CA ILE A 26 2.15 -8.49 -2.28
C ILE A 26 2.03 -9.99 -2.47
N LYS A 27 3.15 -10.66 -2.75
CA LYS A 27 3.22 -12.12 -2.84
C LYS A 27 3.47 -12.71 -1.45
N GLU A 28 2.59 -13.61 -1.02
CA GLU A 28 2.68 -14.33 0.25
C GLU A 28 2.53 -15.83 -0.03
N GLY A 29 3.66 -16.55 -0.08
CA GLY A 29 3.68 -17.93 -0.56
C GLY A 29 3.32 -18.03 -2.03
N ASP A 30 2.28 -18.83 -2.33
CA ASP A 30 1.75 -19.03 -3.69
C ASP A 30 0.58 -18.09 -4.03
N GLU A 31 0.16 -17.24 -3.07
CA GLU A 31 -0.93 -16.30 -3.29
C GLU A 31 -0.43 -14.85 -3.48
N GLU A 32 -1.22 -14.04 -4.20
CA GLU A 32 -1.01 -12.60 -4.34
C GLU A 32 -2.19 -11.83 -3.73
N HIS A 33 -1.87 -10.79 -2.95
CA HIS A 33 -2.86 -10.03 -2.18
C HIS A 33 -2.72 -8.53 -2.40
N LEU A 34 -3.88 -7.87 -2.47
CA LEU A 34 -3.96 -6.43 -2.41
C LEU A 34 -4.29 -6.00 -0.98
N TYR A 35 -3.45 -5.12 -0.44
CA TYR A 35 -3.64 -4.50 0.86
C TYR A 35 -3.97 -3.02 0.68
N ILE A 36 -4.86 -2.50 1.52
CA ILE A 36 -5.13 -1.06 1.60
C ILE A 36 -4.99 -0.60 3.05
N ARG A 37 -4.65 0.69 3.20
CA ARG A 37 -4.72 1.36 4.50
C ARG A 37 -6.09 1.98 4.69
N SER A 38 -6.75 1.66 5.80
CA SER A 38 -8.03 2.23 6.19
C SER A 38 -7.90 2.77 7.61
N GLY A 39 -7.91 4.10 7.76
CA GLY A 39 -7.57 4.74 9.02
C GLY A 39 -6.14 4.45 9.46
N ASN A 40 -5.98 3.93 10.68
CA ASN A 40 -4.68 3.59 11.27
C ASN A 40 -4.21 2.16 10.97
N SER A 41 -5.03 1.33 10.30
CA SER A 41 -4.72 -0.08 10.04
C SER A 41 -4.53 -0.38 8.55
N THR A 42 -3.78 -1.44 8.28
CA THR A 42 -3.65 -2.04 6.95
C THR A 42 -4.43 -3.34 6.96
N ARG A 43 -5.26 -3.57 5.95
CA ARG A 43 -6.01 -4.82 5.82
C ARG A 43 -5.87 -5.44 4.45
N ARG A 44 -5.90 -6.77 4.40
CA ARG A 44 -6.03 -7.56 3.17
C ARG A 44 -7.44 -7.38 2.61
N LEU A 45 -7.54 -7.18 1.31
CA LEU A 45 -8.80 -7.26 0.59
C LEU A 45 -9.09 -8.71 0.19
N THR A 46 -10.37 -9.09 0.22
CA THR A 46 -10.83 -10.31 -0.45
C THR A 46 -10.73 -10.16 -1.97
N SER A 47 -10.85 -11.26 -2.73
CA SER A 47 -10.82 -11.21 -4.20
C SER A 47 -11.90 -10.31 -4.79
N LYS A 48 -13.12 -10.34 -4.22
CA LYS A 48 -14.23 -9.49 -4.66
C LYS A 48 -13.95 -8.01 -4.39
N GLU A 49 -13.55 -7.68 -3.16
CA GLU A 49 -13.19 -6.30 -2.80
C GLU A 49 -12.03 -5.77 -3.63
N THR A 50 -11.04 -6.62 -3.94
CA THR A 50 -9.90 -6.27 -4.79
C THR A 50 -10.37 -5.83 -6.18
N VAL A 51 -11.24 -6.62 -6.82
CA VAL A 51 -11.79 -6.28 -8.15
C VAL A 51 -12.56 -4.96 -8.10
N ASP A 52 -13.41 -4.78 -7.10
CA ASP A 52 -14.25 -3.58 -6.97
C ASP A 52 -13.41 -2.32 -6.64
N TYR A 53 -12.41 -2.47 -5.77
CA TYR A 53 -11.47 -1.39 -5.45
C TYR A 53 -10.64 -0.99 -6.67
N CYS A 54 -10.15 -1.97 -7.45
CA CYS A 54 -9.37 -1.69 -8.65
C CYS A 54 -10.16 -0.88 -9.68
N LYS A 55 -11.43 -1.26 -9.94
CA LYS A 55 -12.33 -0.57 -10.86
C LYS A 55 -12.63 0.87 -10.45
N THR A 56 -12.68 1.15 -9.16
CA THR A 56 -12.99 2.49 -8.65
C THR A 56 -11.75 3.38 -8.59
N ARG A 57 -10.61 2.84 -8.14
CA ARG A 57 -9.37 3.61 -7.91
C ARG A 57 -8.61 3.93 -9.19
N TRP A 58 -8.62 3.04 -10.17
CA TRP A 58 -7.87 3.14 -11.42
C TRP A 58 -8.81 2.97 -12.62
N ARG A 59 -9.85 3.81 -12.69
CA ARG A 59 -10.74 3.83 -13.85
C ARG A 59 -9.92 4.08 -15.12
N PRO A 60 -10.13 3.28 -16.19
CA PRO A 60 -9.65 3.68 -17.52
C PRO A 60 -10.25 5.03 -17.87
N ALA A 61 -9.45 5.91 -18.47
CA ALA A 61 -9.89 7.21 -18.97
C ALA A 61 -10.95 7.04 -20.07
#